data_AF-A0A382M4U7-F1
#
_entry.id   AF-A0A382M4U7-F1
#
_cell.length_a   1.000
_cell.length_b   1.000
_cell.length_c   1.000
_cell.angle_alpha   90.00
_cell.angle_beta   90.00
_cell.angle_gamma   90.00
#
_symmetry.space_group_name_H-M   'P 1'
#
loop_
_entity.id
_entity.type
_entity.pdbx_description
1 polymer ?
#
loop_
_entity_poly.entity_id
_entity_poly.type
_entity_poly.pdbx_seq_one_letter_code
_entity_poly.pdbx_strand_id
1 'polypeptide(L)' 'MMSVGVQTWHYGLVARWWAEFGEGGDDIEFFQDAIRRCGEPVLDAGCGTGRLLLPLLRSGMDIDGSDVSQD' A
#
# COMPACT_ATOMS: atom_id res chain seq x y z
N MET A 1 -27.52 14.07 -8.60
CA MET A 1 -26.44 14.26 -7.63
C MET A 1 -25.17 13.72 -8.28
N MET A 2 -24.32 14.57 -8.84
CA MET A 2 -23.02 14.10 -9.34
C MET A 2 -22.18 13.75 -8.11
N SER A 3 -21.91 12.47 -7.92
CA SER A 3 -20.87 12.04 -6.99
C SER A 3 -19.57 12.62 -7.52
N VAL A 4 -19.00 13.60 -6.81
CA VAL A 4 -17.61 14.00 -7.04
C VAL A 4 -16.79 12.86 -6.46
N GLY A 5 -16.62 11.79 -7.24
CA GLY A 5 -15.76 10.68 -6.85
C GLY A 5 -14.37 11.22 -6.63
N VAL A 6 -13.77 10.96 -5.47
CA VAL A 6 -12.38 11.32 -5.18
C VAL A 6 -11.52 10.87 -6.36
N GLN A 7 -10.92 11.82 -7.07
CA GLN A 7 -10.06 11.53 -8.21
C GLN A 7 -8.63 11.42 -7.68
N THR A 8 -8.08 10.21 -7.70
CA THR A 8 -6.63 10.00 -7.55
C THR A 8 -5.95 10.30 -8.90
N TRP A 9 -4.65 10.54 -8.89
CA TRP A 9 -3.86 10.66 -10.15
C TRP A 9 -3.42 9.30 -10.70
N HIS A 10 -3.64 8.23 -9.92
CA HIS A 10 -3.14 6.90 -10.14
C HIS A 10 -4.31 5.92 -10.28
N TYR A 11 -4.84 5.78 -11.49
CA TYR A 11 -6.06 5.01 -11.83
C TYR A 11 -5.92 4.30 -13.18
N GLY A 12 -6.83 3.37 -13.47
CA GLY A 12 -6.93 2.66 -14.74
C GLY A 12 -5.64 1.96 -15.15
N LEU A 13 -5.15 2.22 -16.37
CA LEU A 13 -3.93 1.59 -16.90
C LEU A 13 -2.69 1.91 -16.06
N VAL A 14 -2.63 3.07 -15.41
CA VAL A 14 -1.50 3.45 -14.55
C VAL A 14 -1.51 2.60 -13.27
N ALA A 15 -2.67 2.51 -12.60
CA ALA A 15 -2.86 1.65 -11.44
C ALA A 15 -2.53 0.19 -11.75
N ARG A 16 -3.05 -0.31 -12.88
CA ARG A 16 -2.77 -1.67 -13.34
C ARG A 16 -1.29 -1.93 -13.61
N TRP A 17 -0.60 -1.02 -14.30
CA TRP A 17 0.82 -1.17 -14.56
C TRP A 17 1.61 -1.22 -13.26
N TRP A 18 1.30 -0.35 -12.30
CA TRP A 18 1.95 -0.37 -11.00
C TRP A 18 1.69 -1.68 -10.24
N ALA A 19 0.49 -2.22 -10.31
CA ALA A 19 0.14 -3.49 -9.70
C ALA A 19 0.92 -4.68 -10.30
N GLU A 20 1.11 -4.68 -11.61
CA GLU A 20 1.78 -5.77 -12.34
C GLU A 20 3.30 -5.71 -12.26
N PHE A 21 3.88 -4.52 -12.08
CA PHE A 21 5.33 -4.31 -12.21
C PHE A 21 6.00 -3.65 -11.00
N GLY A 22 5.24 -3.04 -10.11
CA GLY A 22 5.73 -2.41 -8.89
C GLY A 22 5.96 -3.45 -7.79
N GLU A 23 6.94 -4.33 -7.96
CA GLU A 23 7.35 -5.31 -6.93
C GLU A 23 8.72 -4.98 -6.34
N GLY A 24 8.93 -5.33 -5.07
CA GLY A 24 10.20 -5.13 -4.37
C GLY A 24 10.51 -3.68 -4.02
N GLY A 25 11.79 -3.41 -3.76
CA GLY A 25 12.32 -2.12 -3.36
C GLY A 25 12.99 -2.15 -1.98
N ASP A 26 14.04 -1.34 -1.82
CA ASP A 26 14.77 -1.17 -0.54
C ASP A 26 13.90 -0.54 0.55
N ASP A 27 12.76 0.05 0.15
CA ASP A 27 11.79 0.63 1.06
C ASP A 27 11.05 -0.44 1.89
N ILE A 28 10.89 -1.67 1.40
CA ILE A 28 10.30 -2.76 2.19
C ILE A 28 11.13 -3.02 3.45
N GLU A 29 12.46 -3.19 3.30
CA GLU A 29 13.36 -3.42 4.43
C GLU A 29 13.39 -2.21 5.37
N PHE A 30 13.43 -1.01 4.80
CA PHE A 30 13.36 0.23 5.57
C PHE A 30 12.10 0.30 6.45
N PHE A 31 10.91 0.04 5.88
CA PHE A 31 9.67 0.08 6.65
C PHE A 31 9.59 -1.06 7.65
N GLN A 32 10.10 -2.24 7.32
CA GLN A 32 10.15 -3.35 8.26
C GLN A 32 10.98 -3.00 9.51
N ASP A 33 12.15 -2.39 9.32
CA ASP A 33 13.01 -1.92 10.41
C ASP A 33 12.38 -0.76 11.20
N ALA A 34 11.71 0.15 10.52
CA ALA A 34 10.98 1.24 11.18
C ALA A 34 9.87 0.69 12.08
N ILE A 35 9.09 -0.27 11.60
CA ILE A 35 7.99 -0.91 12.35
C ILE A 35 8.55 -1.67 13.56
N ARG A 36 9.64 -2.44 13.41
CA ARG A 36 10.28 -3.14 14.54
C ARG A 36 10.72 -2.18 15.66
N ARG A 37 11.10 -0.95 15.31
CA ARG A 37 11.54 0.07 16.28
C ARG A 37 10.37 0.82 16.92
N CYS A 38 9.32 1.09 16.15
CA CYS A 38 8.19 1.92 16.57
C CYS A 38 7.02 1.13 17.17
N GLY A 39 6.89 -0.15 16.80
CA GLY A 39 5.84 -1.06 17.26
C GLY A 39 4.65 -1.20 16.30
N GLU A 40 3.72 -2.04 16.71
CA GLU A 40 2.51 -2.47 16.00
C GLU A 40 1.27 -2.17 16.85
N PRO A 41 0.05 -2.03 16.26
CA PRO A 41 -0.31 -2.23 14.86
C PRO A 41 0.06 -1.07 13.92
N VAL A 42 0.08 -1.35 12.61
CA VAL A 42 0.49 -0.41 11.54
C VAL A 42 -0.64 -0.21 10.52
N LEU A 43 -0.72 0.99 9.93
CA LEU A 43 -1.61 1.30 8.82
C LEU A 43 -0.80 1.68 7.57
N ASP A 44 -0.98 0.94 6.48
CA ASP A 44 -0.54 1.32 5.13
C ASP A 44 -1.61 2.22 4.48
N ALA A 45 -1.43 3.54 4.64
CA ALA A 45 -2.35 4.54 4.11
C ALA A 45 -2.00 4.88 2.65
N GLY A 46 -2.93 4.58 1.73
CA GLY A 46 -2.65 4.59 0.29
C GLY A 46 -1.99 3.28 -0.15
N CYS A 47 -2.44 2.14 0.39
CA CYS A 47 -1.79 0.85 0.17
C CYS A 47 -1.83 0.38 -1.29
N GLY A 48 -2.72 0.95 -2.12
CA GLY A 48 -2.99 0.52 -3.49
C GLY A 48 -3.20 -0.99 -3.55
N THR A 49 -2.46 -1.65 -4.42
CA THR A 49 -2.48 -3.12 -4.56
C THR A 49 -1.66 -3.88 -3.52
N GLY A 50 -1.11 -3.18 -2.53
CA GLY A 50 -0.45 -3.77 -1.37
C GLY A 50 1.03 -4.12 -1.57
N ARG A 51 1.77 -3.35 -2.37
CA ARG A 51 3.22 -3.59 -2.59
C ARG A 51 4.01 -3.64 -1.27
N LEU A 52 3.69 -2.78 -0.31
CA LEU A 52 4.28 -2.79 1.04
C LEU A 52 3.46 -3.64 2.01
N LEU A 53 2.13 -3.46 2.02
CA LEU A 53 1.21 -4.22 2.86
C LEU A 53 1.44 -5.74 2.80
N LEU A 54 1.47 -6.34 1.61
CA LEU A 54 1.47 -7.80 1.47
C LEU A 54 2.79 -8.44 1.95
N PRO A 55 3.99 -7.94 1.58
CA PRO A 55 5.24 -8.47 2.14
C PRO A 55 5.34 -8.30 3.66
N LEU A 56 4.94 -7.14 4.20
CA LEU A 56 5.00 -6.87 5.64
C LEU A 56 4.03 -7.77 6.41
N LEU A 57 2.79 -7.91 5.93
CA LEU A 57 1.80 -8.84 6.48
C LEU A 57 2.31 -10.29 6.46
N ARG A 58 2.92 -10.72 5.34
CA ARG A 58 3.53 -12.07 5.21
C ARG A 58 4.71 -12.28 6.15
N SER A 59 5.39 -11.21 6.59
CA SER A 59 6.46 -11.29 7.58
C SER A 59 5.95 -11.48 9.02
N GLY A 60 4.62 -11.52 9.20
CA GLY A 60 3.97 -11.72 10.50
C GLY A 60 3.61 -10.43 11.22
N MET A 61 3.71 -9.28 10.55
CA MET A 61 3.36 -8.01 11.15
C MET A 61 1.85 -7.80 11.27
N ASP A 62 1.42 -7.15 12.35
CA ASP A 62 0.04 -6.70 12.54
C ASP A 62 -0.17 -5.38 11.79
N ILE A 63 -0.57 -5.51 10.51
CA ILE A 63 -0.71 -4.38 9.58
C ILE A 63 -2.00 -4.47 8.77
N ASP A 64 -2.71 -3.35 8.72
CA ASP A 64 -3.89 -3.15 7.87
C ASP A 64 -3.59 -2.14 6.75
N GLY A 65 -4.35 -2.20 5.66
CA GLY A 65 -4.26 -1.28 4.53
C GLY A 65 -5.56 -0.54 4.28
N SER A 66 -5.45 0.72 3.86
CA SER A 66 -6.58 1.51 3.38
C SER A 66 -6.18 2.31 2.15
N ASP A 67 -6.99 2.22 1.09
CA ASP A 67 -6.86 3.06 -0.10
C ASP A 67 -8.22 3.67 -0.46
N VAL A 68 -8.18 4.84 -1.10
CA VAL A 68 -9.37 5.51 -1.63
C VAL A 68 -9.67 5.09 -3.08
N SER A 69 -8.65 4.56 -3.77
CA SER A 69 -8.78 3.91 -5.07
C SER A 69 -9.68 2.68 -4.97
N GLN A 70 -10.56 2.54 -5.96
CA GLN A 70 -11.29 1.29 -6.20
C GLN A 70 -10.58 0.39 -7.22
N ASP A 71 -9.58 0.94 -7.91
CA ASP A 71 -8.71 0.23 -8.85
C ASP A 71 -7.56 -0.47 -8.13
#